data_AF-A0A846ANR2-F1
#
_entry.id   AF-A0A846ANR2-F1
#
_cell.length_a   1.000
_cell.length_b   1.000
_cell.length_c   1.000
_cell.angle_alpha   90.00
_cell.angle_beta   90.00
_cell.angle_gamma   90.00
#
_symmetry.space_group_name_H-M   'P 1'
#
loop_
_entity.id
_entity.type
_entity.pdbx_description
1 polymer ?
#
loop_
_entity_poly.entity_id
_entity_poly.type
_entity_poly.pdbx_seq_one_letter_code
_entity_poly.pdbx_strand_id
1 'polypeptide(L)'
;MDVVEFVERSIGRWRSQRSGHNLAFSHFEEVRSTIDIVSLPKMAPEVIELCKSSKVDIGKAVSPFQMSWQGESDWDDDEVMEGSCVLVPIPDVDNLKKGKLLRSQGYAETIAAVGEYQITEDGTFILHTEYDRAAAEEKIWFGTPNLRFRVSLIKTSDGNGVLTASFSSEIRSLSMEEK
;
A
#
# COMPACT_ATOMS: atom_id res chain seq x y z
N MET A 1 4.32 -14.54 -10.58
CA MET A 1 3.92 -13.27 -9.95
C MET A 1 4.96 -12.22 -10.21
N ASP A 2 4.63 -11.31 -11.10
CA ASP A 2 5.30 -10.02 -11.27
C ASP A 2 4.37 -8.89 -10.78
N VAL A 3 4.79 -7.64 -10.93
CA VAL A 3 4.02 -6.49 -10.44
C VAL A 3 2.69 -6.30 -11.15
N VAL A 4 2.59 -6.68 -12.43
CA VAL A 4 1.35 -6.58 -13.20
C VAL A 4 0.34 -7.59 -12.66
N GLU A 5 0.75 -8.86 -12.51
CA GLU A 5 -0.08 -9.92 -11.92
C GLU A 5 -0.46 -9.62 -10.46
N PHE A 6 0.45 -9.04 -9.67
CA PHE A 6 0.19 -8.69 -8.27
C PHE A 6 -0.87 -7.59 -8.15
N VAL A 7 -0.78 -6.54 -8.98
CA VAL A 7 -1.76 -5.46 -9.01
C VAL A 7 -3.10 -5.98 -9.50
N GLU A 8 -3.13 -6.79 -10.56
CA GLU A 8 -4.36 -7.38 -11.09
C GLU A 8 -5.09 -8.20 -10.02
N ARG A 9 -4.37 -9.05 -9.28
CA ARG A 9 -4.95 -9.80 -8.14
C ARG A 9 -5.39 -8.89 -6.99
N SER A 10 -4.81 -7.70 -6.85
CA SER A 10 -5.18 -6.76 -5.79
C SER A 10 -6.46 -5.98 -6.10
N ILE A 11 -6.83 -5.81 -7.37
CA ILE A 11 -8.05 -5.07 -7.76
C ILE A 11 -9.28 -5.69 -7.12
N GLY A 12 -10.15 -4.86 -6.56
CA GLY A 12 -11.41 -5.24 -5.91
C GLY A 12 -11.61 -4.57 -4.55
N ARG A 13 -12.72 -4.92 -3.91
CA ARG A 13 -13.05 -4.49 -2.55
C ARG A 13 -12.58 -5.51 -1.52
N TRP A 14 -12.01 -5.02 -0.43
CA TRP A 14 -11.45 -5.83 0.66
C TRP A 14 -11.96 -5.33 2.00
N ARG A 15 -12.26 -6.27 2.91
CA ARG A 15 -12.47 -5.98 4.33
C ARG A 15 -11.18 -6.32 5.07
N SER A 16 -10.60 -5.33 5.71
CA SER A 16 -9.32 -5.42 6.42
C SER A 16 -9.54 -5.41 7.92
N GLN A 17 -8.87 -6.31 8.63
CA GLN A 17 -8.67 -6.24 10.07
C GLN A 17 -7.18 -6.08 10.33
N ARG A 18 -6.80 -4.98 10.98
CA ARG A 18 -5.41 -4.63 11.30
C ARG A 18 -5.22 -4.63 12.81
N SER A 19 -4.16 -5.29 13.25
CA SER A 19 -3.62 -5.19 14.61
C SER A 19 -2.34 -4.38 14.56
N GLY A 20 -2.30 -3.25 15.25
CA GLY A 20 -1.15 -2.36 15.37
C GLY A 20 -0.55 -2.40 16.77
N HIS A 21 0.76 -2.58 16.87
CA HIS A 21 1.52 -2.51 18.11
C HIS A 21 2.37 -1.26 18.08
N ASN A 22 2.03 -0.26 18.89
CA ASN A 22 2.88 0.90 19.10
C ASN A 22 3.90 0.57 20.19
N LEU A 23 5.16 0.39 19.78
CA LEU A 23 6.23 -0.05 20.67
C LEU A 23 6.72 1.07 21.59
N ALA A 24 6.58 2.34 21.16
CA ALA A 24 6.92 3.49 22.00
C ALA A 24 5.95 3.66 23.18
N PHE A 25 4.67 3.35 22.97
CA PHE A 25 3.62 3.50 23.99
C PHE A 25 3.18 2.17 24.63
N SER A 26 3.76 1.04 24.20
CA SER A 26 3.33 -0.31 24.61
C SER A 26 1.81 -0.51 24.45
N HIS A 27 1.27 0.01 23.36
CA HIS A 27 -0.17 0.02 23.09
C HIS A 27 -0.52 -0.90 21.92
N PHE A 28 -1.72 -1.49 22.00
CA PHE A 28 -2.31 -2.33 20.97
C PHE A 28 -3.57 -1.66 20.41
N GLU A 29 -3.64 -1.51 19.10
CA GLU A 29 -4.77 -0.93 18.37
C GLU A 29 -5.36 -1.97 17.42
N GLU A 30 -6.68 -2.13 17.42
CA GLU A 30 -7.44 -2.84 16.38
C GLU A 30 -8.11 -1.83 15.45
N VAL A 31 -7.84 -1.96 14.14
CA VAL A 31 -8.49 -1.13 13.11
C VAL A 31 -9.21 -2.02 12.11
N ARG A 32 -10.47 -1.69 11.86
CA ARG A 32 -11.30 -2.33 10.84
C ARG A 32 -11.54 -1.35 9.71
N SER A 33 -11.30 -1.79 8.48
CA SER A 33 -11.48 -0.92 7.32
C SER A 33 -12.02 -1.65 6.09
N THR A 34 -12.71 -0.90 5.24
CA THR A 34 -12.98 -1.30 3.87
C THR A 34 -11.94 -0.63 2.97
N ILE A 35 -11.34 -1.40 2.08
CA ILE A 35 -10.34 -0.95 1.11
C ILE A 35 -10.84 -1.25 -0.29
N ASP A 36 -10.94 -0.23 -1.13
CA ASP A 36 -11.27 -0.34 -2.54
C ASP A 36 -9.99 -0.13 -3.37
N ILE A 37 -9.68 -1.08 -4.24
CA ILE A 37 -8.54 -1.02 -5.15
C ILE A 37 -9.06 -1.07 -6.58
N VAL A 38 -8.81 -0.01 -7.34
CA VAL A 38 -9.36 0.17 -8.69
C VAL A 38 -8.23 0.46 -9.68
N SER A 39 -8.23 -0.21 -10.82
CA SER A 39 -7.26 0.05 -11.89
C SER A 39 -7.47 1.45 -12.48
N LEU A 40 -6.37 2.15 -12.75
CA LEU A 40 -6.39 3.46 -13.39
C LEU A 40 -5.77 3.38 -14.80
N PRO A 41 -6.37 4.08 -15.79
CA PRO A 41 -5.73 4.25 -17.08
C PRO A 41 -4.36 4.91 -16.93
N LYS A 42 -3.38 4.44 -17.72
CA LYS A 42 -2.04 5.03 -17.76
C LYS A 42 -2.03 6.53 -18.02
N MET A 43 -2.99 7.01 -18.81
CA MET A 43 -3.12 8.42 -19.20
C MET A 43 -4.14 9.19 -18.35
N ALA A 44 -4.56 8.64 -17.20
CA ALA A 44 -5.40 9.38 -16.27
C ALA A 44 -4.65 10.63 -15.75
N PRO A 45 -5.32 11.78 -15.56
CA PRO A 45 -4.69 13.03 -15.13
C PRO A 45 -3.81 12.87 -13.88
N GLU A 46 -4.32 12.16 -12.86
CA GLU A 46 -3.66 11.90 -11.59
C GLU A 46 -2.37 11.06 -11.75
N VAL A 47 -2.35 10.11 -12.70
CA VAL A 47 -1.15 9.30 -13.02
C VAL A 47 -0.11 10.17 -13.73
N ILE A 48 -0.55 11.01 -14.67
CA ILE A 48 0.33 11.93 -15.40
C ILE A 48 0.97 12.92 -14.43
N GLU A 49 0.17 13.52 -13.54
CA GLU A 49 0.64 14.48 -12.55
C GLU A 49 1.63 13.85 -11.58
N LEU A 50 1.34 12.66 -11.05
CA LEU A 50 2.23 11.95 -10.15
C LEU A 50 3.56 11.55 -10.81
N CYS A 51 3.53 11.09 -12.07
CA CYS A 51 4.76 10.81 -12.81
C CYS A 51 5.60 12.09 -13.03
N LYS A 52 4.94 13.20 -13.41
CA LYS A 52 5.60 14.49 -13.63
C LYS A 52 6.25 15.04 -12.35
N SER A 53 5.51 15.05 -11.23
CA SER A 53 6.03 15.54 -9.95
C SER A 53 7.21 14.68 -9.45
N SER A 54 7.16 13.38 -9.73
CA SER A 54 8.22 12.42 -9.40
C SER A 54 9.38 12.41 -10.42
N LYS A 55 9.31 13.21 -11.49
CA LYS A 55 10.30 13.26 -12.58
C LYS A 55 10.55 11.89 -13.24
N VAL A 56 9.50 11.08 -13.34
CA VAL A 56 9.53 9.76 -13.99
C VAL A 56 8.83 9.82 -15.34
N ASP A 57 9.42 9.16 -16.34
CA ASP A 57 8.77 8.96 -17.63
C ASP A 57 7.57 8.03 -17.49
N ILE A 58 6.39 8.58 -17.78
CA ILE A 58 5.13 7.83 -17.82
C ILE A 58 5.20 6.61 -18.74
N GLY A 59 6.03 6.64 -19.79
CA GLY A 59 6.27 5.50 -20.66
C GLY A 59 6.64 4.21 -19.92
N LYS A 60 7.29 4.34 -18.75
CA LYS A 60 7.71 3.22 -17.89
C LYS A 60 6.64 2.73 -16.91
N ALA A 61 5.55 3.48 -16.72
CA ALA A 61 4.49 3.10 -15.81
C ALA A 61 3.74 1.85 -16.29
N VAL A 62 3.47 0.92 -15.38
CA VAL A 62 2.69 -0.29 -15.60
C VAL A 62 1.61 -0.43 -14.53
N SER A 63 0.42 -0.90 -14.92
CA SER A 63 -0.73 -1.14 -14.04
C SER A 63 -0.96 -0.08 -12.94
N PRO A 64 -1.15 1.22 -13.26
CA PRO A 64 -1.52 2.21 -12.26
C PRO A 64 -2.84 1.84 -11.58
N PHE A 65 -2.99 2.19 -10.31
CA PHE A 65 -4.21 1.91 -9.56
C PHE A 65 -4.44 2.94 -8.47
N GLN A 66 -5.70 3.10 -8.07
CA GLN A 66 -6.09 3.86 -6.90
C GLN A 66 -6.45 2.90 -5.77
N MET A 67 -6.05 3.26 -4.56
CA MET A 67 -6.49 2.61 -3.34
C MET A 67 -7.18 3.65 -2.45
N SER A 68 -8.42 3.40 -2.05
CA SER A 68 -9.15 4.18 -1.06
C SER A 68 -9.54 3.31 0.13
N TRP A 69 -9.59 3.90 1.31
CA TRP A 69 -9.98 3.20 2.51
C TRP A 69 -10.88 4.06 3.38
N GLN A 70 -11.72 3.38 4.15
CA GLN A 70 -12.52 3.96 5.22
C GLN A 70 -12.60 2.94 6.36
N GLY A 71 -12.33 3.37 7.58
CA GLY A 71 -12.31 2.48 8.74
C GLY A 71 -12.49 3.21 10.05
N GLU A 72 -12.49 2.41 11.11
CA GLU A 72 -12.66 2.81 12.50
C GLU A 72 -11.60 2.11 13.35
N SER A 73 -11.15 2.79 14.40
CA SER A 73 -10.17 2.30 15.37
C SER A 73 -10.86 2.07 16.71
N ASP A 74 -10.45 1.04 17.46
CA ASP A 74 -10.91 0.82 18.84
C ASP A 74 -10.25 1.77 19.85
N TRP A 75 -9.30 2.60 19.39
CA TRP A 75 -8.68 3.64 20.21
C TRP A 75 -9.57 4.88 20.35
N ASP A 76 -10.13 5.37 19.24
CA ASP A 76 -10.90 6.61 19.18
C ASP A 76 -12.21 6.40 18.41
N ASP A 77 -13.30 6.23 19.16
CA ASP A 77 -14.64 5.97 18.63
C ASP A 77 -15.18 7.15 17.78
N ASP A 78 -14.61 8.35 17.91
CA ASP A 78 -15.04 9.55 17.18
C ASP A 78 -14.25 9.79 15.88
N GLU A 79 -13.19 9.00 15.60
CA GLU A 79 -12.30 9.21 14.45
C GLU A 79 -12.58 8.22 13.30
N VAL A 80 -13.22 8.71 12.23
CA VAL A 80 -13.33 7.97 10.96
C VAL A 80 -12.01 8.09 10.20
N MET A 81 -11.27 6.98 10.09
CA MET A 81 -10.03 6.91 9.32
C MET A 81 -10.33 6.67 7.84
N GLU A 82 -10.39 7.74 7.04
CA GLU A 82 -10.54 7.65 5.59
C GLU A 82 -9.36 8.24 4.81
N GLY A 83 -9.14 7.75 3.60
CA GLY A 83 -8.09 8.25 2.73
C GLY A 83 -8.09 7.62 1.34
N SER A 84 -7.29 8.20 0.44
CA SER A 84 -7.11 7.69 -0.92
C SER A 84 -5.71 8.02 -1.43
N CYS A 85 -5.14 7.10 -2.19
CA CYS A 85 -3.83 7.25 -2.80
C CYS A 85 -3.80 6.62 -4.19
N VAL A 86 -3.12 7.30 -5.11
CA VAL A 86 -2.78 6.80 -6.44
C VAL A 86 -1.40 6.17 -6.39
N LEU A 87 -1.28 4.96 -6.93
CA LEU A 87 -0.07 4.16 -6.95
C LEU A 87 0.33 3.85 -8.39
N VAL A 88 1.59 4.10 -8.72
CA VAL A 88 2.13 3.91 -10.08
C VAL A 88 3.41 3.08 -10.01
N PRO A 89 3.35 1.78 -10.33
CA PRO A 89 4.52 0.94 -10.48
C PRO A 89 5.39 1.36 -11.67
N ILE A 90 6.69 1.48 -11.43
CA ILE A 90 7.76 1.81 -12.38
C ILE A 90 8.81 0.69 -12.29
N PRO A 91 8.70 -0.39 -13.08
CA PRO A 91 9.66 -1.48 -13.07
C PRO A 91 11.06 -1.05 -13.50
N ASP A 92 12.06 -1.78 -13.02
CA ASP A 92 13.41 -1.71 -13.55
C ASP A 92 13.44 -2.24 -14.99
N VAL A 93 14.45 -1.82 -15.75
CA VAL A 93 14.64 -2.28 -17.13
C VAL A 93 14.78 -3.81 -17.12
N ASP A 94 13.95 -4.47 -17.92
CA ASP A 94 13.87 -5.93 -18.07
C ASP A 94 13.56 -6.72 -16.78
N ASN A 95 13.02 -6.07 -15.73
CA ASN A 95 12.66 -6.76 -14.49
C ASN A 95 11.33 -6.26 -13.89
N LEU A 96 10.24 -6.99 -14.17
CA LEU A 96 8.91 -6.69 -13.62
C LEU A 96 8.73 -7.09 -12.14
N LYS A 97 9.74 -7.71 -11.51
CA LYS A 97 9.71 -8.06 -10.08
C LYS A 97 10.42 -7.03 -9.21
N LYS A 98 11.04 -5.99 -9.78
CA LYS A 98 11.74 -4.95 -9.01
C LYS A 98 11.53 -3.58 -9.63
N GLY A 99 11.57 -2.54 -8.82
CA GLY A 99 11.59 -1.17 -9.32
C GLY A 99 11.06 -0.20 -8.27
N LYS A 100 10.45 0.88 -8.74
CA LYS A 100 9.90 1.95 -7.90
C LYS A 100 8.37 1.93 -7.89
N LEU A 101 7.78 2.34 -6.78
CA LEU A 101 6.36 2.58 -6.64
C LEU A 101 6.15 4.05 -6.28
N LEU A 102 5.57 4.82 -7.20
CA LEU A 102 5.17 6.20 -6.91
C LEU A 102 3.86 6.18 -6.13
N ARG A 103 3.75 6.99 -5.09
CA ARG A 103 2.54 7.17 -4.29
C ARG A 103 2.19 8.65 -4.17
N SER A 104 0.93 9.00 -4.44
CA SER A 104 0.46 10.39 -4.27
C SER A 104 0.41 10.82 -2.80
N GLN A 105 0.22 9.86 -1.89
CA GLN A 105 0.32 10.03 -0.44
C GLN A 105 1.14 8.89 0.14
N GLY A 106 2.12 9.23 0.99
CA GLY A 106 2.93 8.28 1.71
C GLY A 106 2.12 7.49 2.74
N TYR A 107 2.71 6.38 3.19
CA TYR A 107 2.12 5.52 4.22
C TYR A 107 2.28 6.09 5.62
N ALA A 108 3.46 6.67 5.93
CA ALA A 108 3.75 7.28 7.23
C ALA A 108 3.62 8.81 7.22
N GLU A 109 3.75 9.44 6.06
CA GLU A 109 3.65 10.89 5.89
C GLU A 109 2.69 11.22 4.74
N THR A 110 1.93 12.31 4.84
CA THR A 110 0.90 12.72 3.87
C THR A 110 1.47 13.39 2.61
N ILE A 111 2.78 13.26 2.36
CA ILE A 111 3.46 13.77 1.18
C ILE A 111 3.65 12.67 0.13
N ALA A 112 3.80 13.06 -1.14
CA ALA A 112 4.13 12.11 -2.19
C ALA A 112 5.45 11.40 -1.88
N ALA A 113 5.48 10.09 -2.08
CA ALA A 113 6.62 9.25 -1.74
C ALA A 113 6.97 8.31 -2.88
N VAL A 114 8.25 7.98 -2.99
CA VAL A 114 8.76 6.99 -3.94
C VAL A 114 9.32 5.84 -3.13
N GLY A 115 8.66 4.68 -3.22
CA GLY A 115 9.15 3.47 -2.60
C GLY A 115 9.92 2.59 -3.57
N GLU A 116 10.78 1.73 -3.04
CA GLU A 116 11.42 0.65 -3.78
C GLU A 116 10.68 -0.65 -3.50
N TYR A 117 10.27 -1.36 -4.55
CA TYR A 117 9.59 -2.63 -4.42
C TYR A 117 10.41 -3.79 -4.95
N GLN A 118 10.19 -4.96 -4.36
CA GLN A 118 10.64 -6.24 -4.87
C GLN A 118 9.55 -7.29 -4.65
N ILE A 119 9.28 -8.11 -5.67
CA ILE A 119 8.48 -9.32 -5.56
C ILE A 119 9.43 -10.51 -5.45
N THR A 120 9.32 -11.23 -4.33
CA THR A 120 10.12 -12.42 -4.05
C THR A 120 9.63 -13.63 -4.84
N GLU A 121 10.41 -14.71 -4.81
CA GLU A 121 10.09 -15.92 -5.57
C GLU A 121 8.79 -16.61 -5.10
N ASP A 122 8.45 -16.48 -3.81
CA ASP A 122 7.18 -16.96 -3.24
C ASP A 122 5.98 -16.02 -3.51
N GLY A 123 6.19 -14.91 -4.22
CA GLY A 123 5.12 -13.96 -4.58
C GLY A 123 4.81 -12.90 -3.53
N THR A 124 5.67 -12.72 -2.51
CA THR A 124 5.53 -11.61 -1.56
C THR A 124 6.00 -10.30 -2.19
N PHE A 125 5.13 -9.29 -2.19
CA PHE A 125 5.47 -7.91 -2.55
C PHE A 125 6.05 -7.21 -1.32
N ILE A 126 7.32 -6.86 -1.39
CA ILE A 126 8.04 -6.10 -0.38
C ILE A 126 8.17 -4.67 -0.88
N LEU A 127 7.83 -3.69 -0.05
CA LEU A 127 7.95 -2.28 -0.33
C LEU A 127 8.71 -1.59 0.80
N HIS A 128 9.74 -0.86 0.43
CA HIS A 128 10.45 0.06 1.31
C HIS A 128 10.13 1.48 0.89
N THR A 129 9.82 2.35 1.84
CA THR A 129 9.60 3.78 1.58
C THR A 129 10.31 4.59 2.64
N GLU A 130 11.24 5.44 2.21
CA GLU A 130 11.93 6.36 3.09
C GLU A 130 11.19 7.71 3.11
N TYR A 131 11.14 8.32 4.28
CA TYR A 131 10.61 9.66 4.51
C TYR A 131 11.65 10.49 5.26
N ASP A 132 11.40 11.79 5.43
CA ASP A 132 12.33 12.68 6.14
C ASP A 132 12.51 12.29 7.61
N ARG A 133 11.43 11.81 8.25
CA ARG A 133 11.42 11.53 9.71
C ARG A 133 11.21 10.07 10.06
N ALA A 134 10.88 9.23 9.09
CA ALA A 134 10.57 7.83 9.31
C ALA A 134 10.94 7.00 8.08
N ALA A 135 10.87 5.68 8.23
CA ALA A 135 10.84 4.77 7.10
C ALA A 135 9.69 3.77 7.28
N ALA A 136 9.16 3.26 6.18
CA ALA A 136 8.17 2.20 6.18
C ALA A 136 8.70 0.98 5.44
N GLU A 137 8.39 -0.20 5.97
CA GLU A 137 8.54 -1.47 5.28
C GLU A 137 7.18 -2.17 5.27
N GLU A 138 6.71 -2.58 4.10
CA GLU A 138 5.49 -3.37 3.94
C GLU A 138 5.81 -4.68 3.24
N LYS A 139 5.22 -5.78 3.70
CA LYS A 139 5.25 -7.09 3.04
C LYS A 139 3.83 -7.55 2.82
N ILE A 140 3.44 -7.77 1.58
CA ILE A 140 2.07 -8.08 1.18
C ILE A 140 2.08 -9.35 0.33
N TRP A 141 1.24 -10.32 0.67
CA TRP A 141 1.12 -11.56 -0.09
C TRP A 141 -0.30 -12.12 -0.05
N PHE A 142 -0.61 -13.00 -0.99
CA PHE A 142 -1.90 -13.67 -1.07
C PHE A 142 -1.81 -15.04 -0.40
N GLY A 143 -2.54 -15.24 0.70
CA GLY A 143 -2.72 -16.57 1.30
C GLY A 143 -3.67 -17.44 0.46
N THR A 144 -4.65 -16.82 -0.18
CA THR A 144 -5.50 -17.39 -1.23
C THR A 144 -5.84 -16.30 -2.25
N PRO A 145 -6.51 -16.59 -3.39
CA PRO A 145 -6.95 -15.54 -4.31
C PRO A 145 -7.87 -14.45 -3.68
N ASN A 146 -8.50 -14.76 -2.55
CA ASN A 146 -9.46 -13.90 -1.85
C ASN A 146 -9.03 -13.54 -0.41
N LEU A 147 -7.80 -13.88 -0.02
CA LEU A 147 -7.23 -13.55 1.28
C LEU A 147 -5.83 -13.00 1.08
N ARG A 148 -5.66 -11.72 1.41
CA ARG A 148 -4.38 -11.01 1.37
C ARG A 148 -3.91 -10.73 2.78
N PHE A 149 -2.62 -10.85 3.01
CA PHE A 149 -1.97 -10.51 4.26
C PHE A 149 -1.01 -9.36 4.03
N ARG A 150 -0.85 -8.54 5.06
CA ARG A 150 0.12 -7.44 5.07
C ARG A 150 0.77 -7.36 6.44
N VAL A 151 2.09 -7.31 6.46
CA VAL A 151 2.87 -6.90 7.63
C VAL A 151 3.48 -5.56 7.30
N SER A 152 3.41 -4.60 8.21
CA SER A 152 4.08 -3.31 8.06
C SER A 152 4.84 -2.90 9.30
N LEU A 153 5.95 -2.21 9.07
CA LEU A 153 6.77 -1.58 10.11
C LEU A 153 6.88 -0.10 9.81
N ILE A 154 6.67 0.74 10.82
CA ILE A 154 7.11 2.13 10.82
C ILE A 154 8.38 2.19 11.66
N LYS A 155 9.46 2.65 11.04
CA LYS A 155 10.80 2.73 11.62
C LYS A 155 11.19 4.19 11.84
N THR A 156 12.14 4.40 12.75
CA THR A 156 12.83 5.69 12.90
C THR A 156 13.57 6.06 11.61
N SER A 157 13.86 7.35 11.41
CA SER A 157 14.57 7.84 10.21
C SER A 157 15.96 7.22 9.99
N ASP A 158 16.62 6.77 11.07
CA ASP A 158 17.90 6.04 10.98
C ASP A 158 17.73 4.54 10.68
N GLY A 159 16.49 4.06 10.53
CA GLY A 159 16.12 2.68 10.20
C GLY A 159 16.34 1.65 11.30
N ASN A 160 16.98 2.02 12.42
CA ASN A 160 17.40 1.08 13.47
C ASN A 160 16.31 0.78 14.49
N GLY A 161 15.41 1.73 14.74
CA GLY A 161 14.30 1.60 15.67
C GLY A 161 13.01 1.24 14.95
N VAL A 162 12.22 0.34 15.54
CA VAL A 162 10.82 0.09 15.12
C VAL A 162 9.91 0.84 16.08
N LEU A 163 9.08 1.73 15.55
CA LEU A 163 8.10 2.52 16.31
C LEU A 163 6.77 1.78 16.38
N THR A 164 6.34 1.24 15.24
CA THR A 164 5.06 0.52 15.11
C THR A 164 5.25 -0.72 14.28
N ALA A 165 4.66 -1.83 14.71
CA ALA A 165 4.53 -3.06 13.94
C ALA A 165 3.07 -3.40 13.76
N SER A 166 2.64 -3.68 12.52
CA SER A 166 1.24 -4.02 12.23
C SER A 166 1.13 -5.31 11.43
N PHE A 167 0.06 -6.05 11.68
CA PHE A 167 -0.40 -7.15 10.84
C PHE A 167 -1.82 -6.87 10.35
N SER A 168 -2.12 -7.20 9.10
CA SER A 168 -3.45 -7.09 8.54
C SER A 168 -3.83 -8.36 7.77
N SER A 169 -5.06 -8.79 7.98
CA SER A 169 -5.73 -9.80 7.16
C SER A 169 -6.87 -9.15 6.39
N GLU A 170 -6.87 -9.35 5.08
CA GLU A 170 -7.73 -8.63 4.15
C GLU A 170 -8.50 -9.64 3.30
N ILE A 171 -9.82 -9.69 3.48
CA ILE A 171 -10.71 -10.65 2.80
C ILE A 171 -11.44 -9.95 1.68
N ARG A 172 -11.41 -10.52 0.48
CA ARG A 172 -12.12 -9.98 -0.67
C ARG A 172 -13.63 -10.02 -0.45
N SER A 173 -14.30 -8.91 -0.70
CA SER A 173 -15.76 -8.87 -0.77
C SER A 173 -16.22 -9.51 -2.08
N LEU A 174 -16.94 -10.63 -1.99
CA LEU A 174 -17.45 -11.37 -3.16
C LEU A 174 -18.91 -11.02 -3.49
N SER A 175 -19.60 -10.29 -2.62
CA SER A 175 -20.95 -9.82 -2.87
C SER A 175 -20.93 -8.56 -3.73
N MET A 176 -21.69 -8.56 -4.83
CA MET A 176 -22.13 -7.33 -5.49
C MET A 176 -23.07 -6.62 -4.52
N GLU A 177 -22.58 -5.61 -3.81
CA GLU A 177 -23.49 -4.62 -3.22
C GLU A 177 -23.99 -3.75 -4.39
N GLU A 178 -25.10 -4.18 -4.99
CA GLU A 178 -25.98 -3.27 -5.75
C GLU A 178 -26.38 -2.14 -4.79
N LYS A 179 -25.91 -0.92 -5.08
CA LYS A 179 -26.53 0.30 -4.57
C LYS A 179 -27.62 0.74 -5.52
#